data_AF-A0A7Y6Y7N3-F1
#
_entry.id   AF-A0A7Y6Y7N3-F1
#
_cell.length_a   1.000
_cell.length_b   1.000
_cell.length_c   1.000
_cell.angle_alpha   90.00
_cell.angle_beta   90.00
_cell.angle_gamma   90.00
#
_symmetry.space_group_name_H-M   'P 1'
#
loop_
_entity.id
_entity.type
_entity.pdbx_description
1 polymer ?
#
loop_
_entity_poly.entity_id
_entity_poly.type
_entity_poly.pdbx_seq_one_letter_code
_entity_poly.pdbx_strand_id
1 'polypeptide(L)' 'MPAADPHRLNGFKRVLSLVLSALFAVLGVLGFQQTGDAVQLLLFLGLSLLSIGVVHLLFSLIERILNSLDNEK' A
#
# COMPACT_ATOMS: atom_id res chain seq x y z
N MET A 1 -14.12 -22.77 16.28
CA MET A 1 -14.73 -22.11 15.09
C MET A 1 -13.89 -20.88 14.80
N PRO A 2 -13.23 -20.75 13.65
CA PRO A 2 -12.44 -19.55 13.35
C PRO A 2 -13.39 -18.36 13.27
N ALA A 3 -13.13 -17.34 14.08
CA ALA A 3 -13.90 -16.11 14.11
C ALA A 3 -13.87 -15.48 12.71
N ALA A 4 -15.05 -15.27 12.12
CA ALA A 4 -15.18 -14.60 10.84
C ALA A 4 -14.64 -13.17 10.99
N ASP A 5 -13.57 -12.82 10.27
CA ASP A 5 -13.04 -11.47 10.15
C ASP A 5 -14.21 -10.51 9.82
N PRO A 6 -14.69 -9.67 10.75
CA PRO A 6 -15.89 -8.87 10.54
C PRO A 6 -15.64 -7.70 9.58
N HIS A 7 -14.38 -7.43 9.25
CA HIS A 7 -13.99 -6.29 8.43
C HIS A 7 -13.17 -6.78 7.23
N ARG A 8 -13.79 -6.79 6.04
CA ARG A 8 -13.16 -7.13 4.75
C ARG A 8 -11.99 -6.20 4.36
N LEU A 9 -11.54 -5.31 5.25
CA LEU A 9 -10.40 -4.41 5.06
C LEU A 9 -9.13 -5.18 4.68
N ASN A 10 -8.92 -6.38 5.20
CA ASN A 10 -7.71 -7.15 4.90
C ASN A 10 -7.61 -7.55 3.41
N GLY A 11 -8.73 -7.82 2.76
CA GLY A 11 -8.78 -8.08 1.32
C GLY A 11 -8.50 -6.81 0.49
N PHE A 12 -9.12 -5.70 0.87
CA PHE A 12 -8.93 -4.40 0.19
C PHE A 12 -7.49 -3.89 0.33
N LYS A 13 -6.92 -4.01 1.53
CA LYS A 13 -5.53 -3.65 1.84
C LYS A 13 -4.55 -4.40 0.96
N ARG A 14 -4.78 -5.70 0.74
CA ARG A 14 -3.94 -6.56 -0.09
C ARG A 14 -4.03 -6.24 -1.57
N VAL A 15 -5.22 -5.96 -2.07
CA VAL A 15 -5.42 -5.55 -3.47
C VAL A 15 -4.80 -4.17 -3.71
N LEU A 16 -5.04 -3.22 -2.81
CA LEU A 16 -4.54 -1.86 -2.94
C LEU A 16 -3.00 -1.79 -2.85
N SER A 17 -2.38 -2.55 -1.94
CA SER A 17 -0.92 -2.61 -1.85
C SER A 17 -0.29 -3.20 -3.10
N LEU A 18 -0.92 -4.22 -3.69
CA LEU A 18 -0.46 -4.84 -4.94
C LEU A 18 -0.58 -3.87 -6.12
N VAL A 19 -1.69 -3.14 -6.23
CA VAL A 19 -1.90 -2.13 -7.29
C VAL A 19 -0.90 -0.98 -7.16
N LEU A 20 -0.69 -0.44 -5.95
CA LEU A 20 0.29 0.64 -5.76
C LEU A 20 1.72 0.19 -6.03
N SER A 21 2.11 -0.99 -5.54
CA SER A 21 3.46 -1.52 -5.78
C SER A 21 3.72 -1.71 -7.27
N ALA A 22 2.76 -2.26 -8.01
CA ALA A 22 2.83 -2.39 -9.46
C ALA A 22 2.92 -1.03 -10.17
N LEU A 23 2.16 -0.02 -9.72
CA LEU A 23 2.21 1.33 -10.27
C LEU A 23 3.61 1.95 -10.10
N PHE A 24 4.18 1.91 -8.89
CA PHE A 24 5.51 2.44 -8.63
C PHE A 24 6.60 1.70 -9.43
N ALA A 25 6.47 0.38 -9.61
CA ALA A 25 7.38 -0.39 -10.43
C ALA A 25 7.33 0.04 -11.90
N VAL A 26 6.12 0.18 -12.46
CA VAL A 26 5.93 0.65 -13.84
C VAL A 26 6.47 2.07 -14.02
N LEU A 27 6.18 2.98 -13.09
CA LEU A 27 6.68 4.35 -13.12
C LEU A 27 8.21 4.43 -13.03
N GLY A 28 8.84 3.57 -12.23
CA GLY A 28 10.30 3.46 -12.16
C GLY A 28 10.92 2.99 -13.48
N VAL A 29 10.33 1.98 -14.11
CA VAL A 29 10.77 1.48 -15.41
C VAL A 29 10.58 2.53 -16.51
N LEU A 30 9.42 3.19 -16.57
CA LEU A 30 9.14 4.27 -17.52
C LEU A 30 10.07 5.46 -17.33
N GLY A 31 10.33 5.84 -16.08
CA GLY A 31 11.27 6.92 -15.75
C GLY A 31 12.67 6.61 -16.25
N PHE A 32 13.17 5.39 -16.02
CA PHE A 32 14.47 4.96 -16.53
C PHE A 32 14.54 4.90 -18.04
N GLN A 33 13.48 4.45 -18.71
CA GLN A 33 13.42 4.46 -20.18
C GLN A 33 13.52 5.89 -20.76
N GLN A 34 13.03 6.90 -20.04
CA GLN A 34 13.10 8.31 -20.47
C GLN A 34 14.42 9.00 -20.11
N THR A 35 14.96 8.78 -18.91
CA THR A 35 16.13 9.51 -18.41
C THR A 35 17.45 8.73 -18.52
N GLY A 36 17.40 7.41 -18.60
CA GLY A 36 18.57 6.54 -18.55
C GLY A 36 19.28 6.51 -17.19
N ASP A 37 18.72 7.16 -16.16
CA ASP A 37 19.35 7.30 -14.85
C ASP A 37 19.02 6.11 -13.93
N ALA A 38 20.02 5.28 -13.67
CA ALA A 38 19.91 4.11 -12.80
C ALA A 38 19.65 4.49 -11.32
N VAL A 39 20.08 5.68 -10.88
CA VAL A 39 19.85 6.16 -9.50
C VAL A 39 18.37 6.45 -9.30
N GLN A 40 17.74 7.13 -10.26
CA GLN A 40 16.30 7.36 -10.27
C GLN A 40 15.52 6.04 -10.22
N LEU A 41 15.92 5.05 -11.02
CA LEU A 41 15.26 3.73 -11.03
C LEU A 41 15.35 3.04 -9.66
N LEU A 42 16.52 3.05 -9.01
CA LEU A 42 16.70 2.49 -7.67
C LEU A 42 15.85 3.19 -6.61
N LEU A 43 15.72 4.52 -6.68
CA LEU A 43 14.86 5.28 -5.78
C LEU A 43 13.38 4.89 -5.95
N PHE A 44 12.90 4.75 -7.20
CA PHE A 44 11.53 4.30 -7.47
C PHE A 44 11.30 2.86 -7.02
N LEU A 45 12.29 1.98 -7.17
CA LEU A 45 12.24 0.62 -6.63
C LEU A 45 12.15 0.61 -5.09
N GLY A 46 12.93 1.46 -4.43
CA GLY A 46 12.84 1.67 -2.98
C GLY A 46 11.47 2.21 -2.56
N LEU A 47 10.92 3.18 -3.30
CA LEU A 47 9.58 3.71 -3.06
C LEU A 47 8.48 2.67 -3.28
N SER A 48 8.64 1.76 -4.25
CA SER A 48 7.71 0.64 -4.47
C SER A 48 7.64 -0.29 -3.25
N LEU A 49 8.79 -0.59 -2.64
CA LEU A 49 8.82 -1.37 -1.39
C LEU A 49 8.24 -0.58 -0.22
N LEU A 50 8.57 0.71 -0.10
CA LEU A 50 8.04 1.60 0.96
C LEU A 50 6.51 1.77 0.87
N SER A 51 5.94 1.73 -0.33
CA SER A 51 4.51 1.82 -0.56
C SER A 51 3.72 0.75 0.23
N ILE A 52 4.29 -0.44 0.42
CA ILE A 52 3.65 -1.50 1.22
C ILE A 52 3.46 -1.02 2.66
N GLY A 53 4.49 -0.40 3.25
CA GLY A 53 4.44 0.16 4.59
C GLY A 53 3.43 1.30 4.70
N VAL A 54 3.40 2.20 3.71
CA VAL A 54 2.45 3.33 3.67
C VAL A 54 1.01 2.84 3.63
N VAL A 55 0.69 1.89 2.74
CA VAL A 55 -0.66 1.30 2.66
C VAL A 55 -1.02 0.60 3.98
N HIS A 56 -0.06 -0.09 4.59
CA HIS A 56 -0.30 -0.77 5.85
C HIS A 56 -0.65 0.20 6.98
N LEU A 57 0.06 1.33 7.03
CA LEU A 57 -0.15 2.39 8.01
C LEU A 57 -1.47 3.13 7.76
N LEU A 58 -1.81 3.44 6.51
CA LEU A 58 -3.08 4.08 6.14
C LEU A 58 -4.28 3.25 6.59
N PHE A 59 -4.26 1.96 6.31
CA PHE A 59 -5.33 1.06 6.71
C PHE A 59 -5.40 0.88 8.23
N SER A 60 -4.26 0.85 8.91
CA SER A 60 -4.23 0.81 10.38
C SER A 60 -4.83 2.07 11.00
N LEU A 61 -4.59 3.25 10.41
CA LEU A 61 -5.26 4.50 10.82
C LEU A 61 -6.77 4.42 10.60
N ILE A 62 -7.21 3.93 9.44
CA ILE A 62 -8.64 3.78 9.13
C ILE A 62 -9.31 2.80 10.10
N GLU A 63 -8.70 1.65 10.37
CA GLU A 63 -9.19 0.68 11.37
C GLU A 63 -9.28 1.32 12.76
N ARG A 64 -8.28 2.11 13.16
CA ARG A 64 -8.27 2.79 14.46
C ARG A 64 -9.38 3.82 14.58
N ILE A 65 -9.67 4.55 13.49
CA ILE A 65 -10.79 5.50 13.43
C ILE A 65 -12.12 4.74 13.47
N LEU A 66 -12.28 3.69 12.67
CA LEU A 66 -13.49 2.88 12.63
C LEU A 66 -13.79 2.25 13.99
N ASN A 67 -12.78 1.66 14.65
CA ASN A 67 -12.91 1.08 15.98
C ASN A 67 -13.26 2.14 17.04
N SER A 68 -12.81 3.39 16.89
CA SER A 68 -13.18 4.48 17.80
C SER A 68 -14.64 4.88 17.66
N LEU A 69 -15.21 4.77 16.45
CA LEU A 69 -16.62 5.09 16.18
C LEU A 69 -17.55 3.96 16.61
N ASP A 70 -17.11 2.70 16.49
CA ASP A 70 -17.91 1.53 16.89
C ASP A 70 -17.99 1.40 18.42
N ASN A 71 -16.97 1.86 19.15
CA ASN A 71 -16.97 1.93 20.62
C ASN A 71 -17.85 3.04 21.22
N GLU A 72 -18.40 3.93 20.39
CA GLU A 72 -19.27 5.03 20.82
C GLU A 72 -20.77 4.65 20.75
N LYS A 73 -21.09 3.41 20.32
CA LYS A 73 -22.42 2.81 20.41
C LYS A 73 -22.54 1.86 21.61
#